data_AF-D8QLD7-F1
#
_entry.id   AF-D8QLD7-F1
#
_cell.length_a   1.000
_cell.length_b   1.000
_cell.length_c   1.000
_cell.angle_alpha   90.00
_cell.angle_beta   90.00
_cell.angle_gamma   90.00
#
_symmetry.space_group_name_H-M   'P 1'
#
loop_
_entity.id
_entity.type
_entity.pdbx_description
1 polymer ?
#
loop_
_entity_poly.entity_id
_entity_poly.type
_entity_poly.pdbx_seq_one_letter_code
_entity_poly.pdbx_strand_id
1 'polypeptide(L)'
;MRVVMAGDPEGFYNLLHRLCWHADTLLQLSELYRHREEHATAVDFVDRALFTYERAMLGAFNLTSGVNRLDFDHVETRPFFLAVHRQVADLQRRGCFRTSFEFARLLYALDPWNDPHGALLHLDFLPFKAHQTEWLLSVWDVFASWKKQEPDKLVKRMDPTLLPGWSYSRALALFIKEKGEKSKNHDESTAALVDAVKAFPPVVSLLADKLEVSLPESLRSHRIFRIETDARYVCWALSCITDEHVQPPFRPRCDHAPTLPPIRAARLLRLAG
;
A
#
# COMPACT_ATOMS: atom_id res chain seq x y z
N MET A 1 -26.88 -9.44 -16.28
CA MET A 1 -26.62 -10.14 -14.99
C MET A 1 -26.43 -11.65 -15.14
N ARG A 2 -27.24 -12.39 -15.92
CA ARG A 2 -27.09 -13.86 -16.09
C ARG A 2 -25.74 -14.32 -16.68
N VAL A 3 -25.18 -13.58 -17.64
CA VAL A 3 -23.91 -13.93 -18.31
C VAL A 3 -22.72 -13.87 -17.35
N VAL A 4 -22.65 -12.85 -16.50
CA VAL A 4 -21.55 -12.68 -15.52
C VAL A 4 -21.52 -13.85 -14.54
N MET A 5 -22.70 -14.29 -14.08
CA MET A 5 -22.82 -15.42 -13.13
C MET A 5 -22.55 -16.78 -13.79
N ALA A 6 -22.71 -16.88 -15.11
CA ALA A 6 -22.45 -18.12 -15.85
C ALA A 6 -20.96 -18.35 -16.13
N GLY A 7 -20.12 -17.29 -16.11
CA GLY A 7 -18.69 -17.39 -16.39
C GLY A 7 -18.35 -17.85 -17.81
N ASP A 8 -19.33 -17.86 -18.71
CA ASP A 8 -19.19 -18.36 -20.07
C ASP A 8 -18.54 -17.28 -21.00
N PRO A 9 -17.36 -17.55 -21.59
CA PRO A 9 -16.71 -16.63 -22.51
C PRO A 9 -17.60 -16.25 -23.70
N GLU A 10 -18.37 -17.19 -24.25
CA GLU A 10 -19.19 -16.97 -25.44
C GLU A 10 -20.29 -15.94 -25.17
N GLY A 11 -20.93 -16.03 -23.99
CA GLY A 11 -21.85 -15.00 -23.50
C GLY A 11 -21.23 -13.60 -23.43
N PHE A 12 -19.97 -13.47 -23.00
CA PHE A 12 -19.28 -12.18 -22.97
C PHE A 12 -18.98 -11.65 -24.38
N TYR A 13 -18.58 -12.50 -25.32
CA TYR A 13 -18.42 -12.10 -26.72
C TYR A 13 -19.74 -11.64 -27.33
N ASN A 14 -20.83 -12.35 -27.10
CA ASN A 14 -22.15 -11.95 -27.58
C ASN A 14 -22.57 -10.58 -27.05
N LEU A 15 -22.22 -10.27 -25.79
CA LEU A 15 -22.44 -8.95 -25.21
C LEU A 15 -21.53 -7.89 -25.86
N LEU A 16 -20.26 -8.21 -26.09
CA LEU A 16 -19.30 -7.32 -26.72
C LEU A 16 -19.70 -6.97 -28.16
N HIS A 17 -20.26 -7.92 -28.93
CA HIS A 17 -20.78 -7.64 -30.28
C HIS A 17 -21.93 -6.62 -30.28
N ARG A 18 -22.72 -6.54 -29.20
CA ARG A 18 -23.79 -5.57 -29.06
C ARG A 18 -23.30 -4.25 -28.45
N LEU A 19 -22.37 -4.33 -27.51
CA LEU A 19 -21.83 -3.21 -26.72
C LEU A 19 -20.29 -3.23 -26.78
N CYS A 20 -19.74 -2.82 -27.91
CA CYS A 20 -18.30 -2.95 -28.21
C CYS A 20 -17.37 -2.20 -27.24
N TRP A 21 -17.91 -1.22 -26.51
CA TRP A 21 -17.16 -0.30 -25.66
C TRP A 21 -17.60 -0.35 -24.18
N HIS A 22 -18.22 -1.45 -23.76
CA HIS A 22 -18.60 -1.62 -22.35
C HIS A 22 -17.38 -2.06 -21.52
N ALA A 23 -16.86 -1.14 -20.70
CA ALA A 23 -15.64 -1.34 -19.92
C ALA A 23 -15.69 -2.57 -19.00
N ASP A 24 -16.81 -2.80 -18.30
CA ASP A 24 -16.95 -3.97 -17.42
C ASP A 24 -16.78 -5.29 -18.17
N THR A 25 -17.44 -5.44 -19.32
CA THR A 25 -17.32 -6.66 -20.14
C THR A 25 -15.89 -6.90 -20.59
N LEU A 26 -15.20 -5.83 -21.02
CA LEU A 26 -13.79 -5.90 -21.41
C LEU A 26 -12.91 -6.34 -20.23
N LEU A 27 -13.15 -5.78 -19.05
CA LEU A 27 -12.43 -6.16 -17.83
C LEU A 27 -12.74 -7.59 -17.37
N GLN A 28 -13.97 -8.08 -17.54
CA GLN A 28 -14.29 -9.48 -17.24
C GLN A 28 -13.59 -10.44 -18.22
N LEU A 29 -13.58 -10.12 -19.52
CA LEU A 29 -12.82 -10.88 -20.52
C LEU A 29 -11.32 -10.89 -20.19
N SER A 30 -10.76 -9.74 -19.78
CA SER A 30 -9.35 -9.69 -19.37
C SER A 30 -9.03 -10.64 -18.21
N GLU A 31 -9.95 -10.80 -17.25
CA GLU A 31 -9.77 -11.72 -16.12
C GLU A 31 -9.82 -13.18 -16.57
N LEU A 32 -10.74 -13.50 -17.47
CA LEU A 32 -10.86 -14.84 -18.04
C LEU A 32 -9.59 -15.24 -18.82
N TYR A 33 -9.01 -14.32 -19.58
CA TYR A 33 -7.75 -14.55 -20.28
C TYR A 33 -6.55 -14.66 -19.32
N ARG A 34 -6.54 -13.90 -18.21
CA ARG A 34 -5.55 -14.08 -17.14
C ARG A 34 -5.62 -15.48 -16.53
N HIS A 35 -6.82 -16.00 -16.29
CA HIS A 35 -7.03 -17.36 -15.80
C HIS A 35 -6.56 -18.43 -16.79
N ARG A 36 -6.59 -18.14 -18.10
CA ARG A 36 -6.04 -19.02 -19.15
C ARG A 36 -4.55 -18.85 -19.37
N GLU A 37 -3.88 -18.03 -18.56
CA GLU A 37 -2.44 -17.70 -18.69
C GLU A 37 -2.09 -16.98 -20.01
N GLU A 38 -3.09 -16.52 -20.77
CA GLU A 38 -2.93 -15.72 -21.97
C GLU A 38 -2.84 -14.24 -21.60
N HIS A 39 -1.69 -13.83 -21.07
CA HIS A 39 -1.52 -12.48 -20.53
C HIS A 39 -1.51 -11.37 -21.59
N ALA A 40 -1.06 -11.65 -22.82
CA ALA A 40 -0.99 -10.64 -23.87
C ALA A 40 -2.40 -10.17 -24.28
N THR A 41 -3.31 -11.12 -24.51
CA THR A 41 -4.71 -10.81 -24.86
C THR A 41 -5.44 -10.16 -23.69
N ALA A 42 -5.16 -10.57 -22.46
CA ALA A 42 -5.71 -9.92 -21.27
C ALA A 42 -5.35 -8.43 -21.20
N VAL A 43 -4.08 -8.08 -21.46
CA VAL A 43 -3.61 -6.69 -21.49
C VAL A 43 -4.34 -5.91 -22.58
N ASP A 44 -4.52 -6.48 -23.77
CA ASP A 44 -5.26 -5.81 -24.86
C ASP A 44 -6.69 -5.45 -24.45
N PHE A 45 -7.37 -6.30 -23.67
CA PHE A 45 -8.71 -5.99 -23.16
C PHE A 45 -8.69 -4.89 -22.09
N VAL A 46 -7.67 -4.83 -21.23
CA VAL A 46 -7.48 -3.75 -20.27
C VAL A 46 -7.21 -2.42 -20.99
N ASP A 47 -6.32 -2.42 -21.98
CA ASP A 47 -6.00 -1.23 -22.79
C ASP A 47 -7.24 -0.72 -23.54
N ARG A 48 -8.07 -1.63 -24.09
CA ARG A 48 -9.36 -1.25 -24.68
C ARG A 48 -10.31 -0.64 -23.66
N ALA A 49 -10.37 -1.18 -22.43
CA ALA A 49 -11.20 -0.61 -21.38
C ALA A 49 -10.73 0.79 -21.00
N LEU A 50 -9.42 1.02 -20.85
CA LEU A 50 -8.87 2.36 -20.59
C LEU A 50 -9.20 3.33 -21.72
N PHE A 51 -9.05 2.90 -22.98
CA PHE A 51 -9.38 3.71 -24.14
C PHE A 51 -10.86 4.12 -24.17
N THR A 52 -11.78 3.27 -23.70
CA THR A 52 -13.20 3.65 -23.61
C THR A 52 -13.44 4.85 -22.69
N TYR A 53 -12.75 4.87 -21.55
CA TYR A 53 -12.84 5.96 -20.58
C TYR A 53 -12.11 7.20 -21.06
N GLU A 54 -10.93 7.06 -21.64
CA GLU A 54 -10.19 8.18 -22.23
C GLU A 54 -11.07 8.94 -23.23
N ARG A 55 -11.75 8.21 -24.13
CA ARG A 55 -12.67 8.78 -25.10
C ARG A 55 -13.89 9.44 -24.45
N ALA A 56 -14.43 8.86 -23.38
CA ALA A 56 -15.57 9.42 -22.66
C ALA A 56 -15.21 10.68 -21.85
N MET A 57 -13.93 10.84 -21.51
CA MET A 57 -13.40 11.92 -20.67
C MET A 57 -12.87 13.12 -21.45
N LEU A 58 -12.80 13.03 -22.79
CA LEU A 58 -12.27 14.08 -23.66
C LEU A 58 -12.96 15.44 -23.40
N GLY A 59 -12.15 16.45 -23.06
CA GLY A 59 -12.58 17.84 -22.88
C GLY A 59 -13.05 18.20 -21.46
N ALA A 60 -13.52 17.24 -20.67
CA ALA A 60 -13.98 17.48 -19.29
C ALA A 60 -12.93 17.08 -18.24
N PHE A 61 -12.08 16.10 -18.55
CA PHE A 61 -11.15 15.51 -17.59
C PHE A 61 -9.75 15.38 -18.20
N ASN A 62 -8.77 16.05 -17.59
CA ASN A 62 -7.36 15.95 -17.96
C ASN A 62 -6.61 15.04 -16.99
N LEU A 63 -6.21 13.87 -17.46
CA LEU A 63 -5.46 12.86 -16.69
C LEU A 63 -4.06 13.34 -16.29
N THR A 64 -3.44 14.24 -17.06
CA THR A 64 -2.05 14.67 -16.84
C THR A 64 -1.90 15.74 -15.77
N SER A 65 -2.94 16.51 -15.48
CA SER A 65 -2.86 17.64 -14.56
C SER A 65 -2.78 17.22 -13.10
N GLY A 66 -3.25 16.02 -12.73
CA GLY A 66 -3.28 15.54 -11.35
C GLY A 66 -4.23 16.30 -10.41
N VAL A 67 -5.06 17.22 -10.93
CA VAL A 67 -6.05 17.99 -10.16
C VAL A 67 -7.44 17.35 -10.23
N ASN A 68 -7.71 16.59 -11.28
CA ASN A 68 -9.01 15.98 -11.48
C ASN A 68 -9.17 14.75 -10.57
N ARG A 69 -10.35 14.65 -9.95
CA ARG A 69 -10.72 13.60 -9.01
C ARG A 69 -11.89 12.81 -9.55
N LEU A 70 -11.94 11.51 -9.22
CA LEU A 70 -13.06 10.63 -9.53
C LEU A 70 -13.51 10.02 -8.21
N ASP A 71 -14.79 10.11 -7.93
CA ASP A 71 -15.36 9.48 -6.74
C ASP A 71 -15.62 7.99 -7.03
N PHE A 72 -15.20 7.12 -6.11
CA PHE A 72 -15.35 5.67 -6.22
C PHE A 72 -16.77 5.19 -5.85
N ASP A 73 -17.54 6.02 -5.16
CA ASP A 73 -18.90 5.66 -4.75
C ASP A 73 -19.83 5.44 -5.97
N HIS A 74 -19.55 6.13 -7.09
CA HIS A 74 -20.25 5.95 -8.35
C HIS A 74 -19.91 4.63 -9.04
N VAL A 75 -20.92 3.86 -9.45
CA VAL A 75 -20.71 2.53 -10.05
C VAL A 75 -20.02 2.64 -11.41
N GLU A 76 -20.22 3.74 -12.12
CA GLU A 76 -19.70 3.99 -13.47
C GLU A 76 -18.18 4.23 -13.49
N THR A 77 -17.63 4.74 -12.37
CA THR A 77 -16.21 5.10 -12.25
C THR A 77 -15.36 3.94 -11.73
N ARG A 78 -15.94 3.02 -10.95
CA ARG A 78 -15.23 1.84 -10.39
C ARG A 78 -14.45 1.02 -11.41
N PRO A 79 -14.98 0.72 -12.62
CA PRO A 79 -14.25 -0.09 -13.58
C PRO A 79 -13.00 0.64 -14.09
N PHE A 80 -13.00 1.98 -14.10
CA PHE A 80 -11.81 2.76 -14.45
C PHE A 80 -10.69 2.58 -13.43
N PHE A 81 -10.99 2.64 -12.13
CA PHE A 81 -9.99 2.36 -11.08
C PHE A 81 -9.41 0.95 -11.21
N LEU A 82 -10.26 -0.05 -11.46
CA LEU A 82 -9.84 -1.43 -11.67
C LEU A 82 -8.94 -1.57 -12.91
N ALA A 83 -9.30 -0.90 -14.02
CA ALA A 83 -8.52 -0.91 -15.24
C ALA A 83 -7.11 -0.32 -15.03
N VAL A 84 -7.01 0.84 -14.36
CA VAL A 84 -5.73 1.49 -14.05
C VAL A 84 -4.90 0.60 -13.11
N HIS A 85 -5.51 0.03 -12.07
CA HIS A 85 -4.80 -0.87 -11.16
C HIS A 85 -4.23 -2.11 -11.87
N ARG A 86 -5.01 -2.72 -12.79
CA ARG A 86 -4.52 -3.84 -13.61
C ARG A 86 -3.39 -3.41 -14.53
N GLN A 87 -3.48 -2.23 -15.13
CA GLN A 87 -2.41 -1.69 -15.97
C GLN A 87 -1.11 -1.50 -15.18
N VAL A 88 -1.18 -1.03 -13.93
CA VAL A 88 -0.03 -0.94 -13.03
C VAL A 88 0.61 -2.32 -12.85
N ALA A 89 -0.18 -3.34 -12.50
CA ALA A 89 0.33 -4.70 -12.30
C ALA A 89 0.94 -5.30 -13.60
N ASP A 90 0.34 -5.04 -14.74
CA ASP A 90 0.79 -5.55 -16.03
C ASP A 90 2.10 -4.89 -16.48
N LEU A 91 2.25 -3.58 -16.24
CA LEU A 91 3.50 -2.85 -16.47
C LEU A 91 4.62 -3.31 -15.53
N GLN A 92 4.31 -3.65 -14.28
CA GLN A 92 5.28 -4.24 -13.35
C GLN A 92 5.81 -5.58 -13.84
N ARG A 93 4.93 -6.47 -14.34
CA ARG A 93 5.32 -7.78 -14.90
C ARG A 93 6.24 -7.62 -16.13
N ARG A 94 6.03 -6.58 -16.92
CA ARG A 94 6.87 -6.24 -18.09
C ARG A 94 8.21 -5.58 -17.73
N GLY A 95 8.43 -5.22 -16.46
CA GLY A 95 9.61 -4.49 -16.01
C GLY A 95 9.60 -3.00 -16.37
N CYS A 96 8.46 -2.44 -16.80
CA CYS A 96 8.32 -1.03 -17.13
C CYS A 96 8.01 -0.20 -15.86
N PHE A 97 8.97 -0.15 -14.93
CA PHE A 97 8.74 0.44 -13.61
C PHE A 97 8.47 1.94 -13.65
N ARG A 98 9.09 2.69 -14.57
CA ARG A 98 8.85 4.13 -14.68
C ARG A 98 7.42 4.45 -15.10
N THR A 99 6.89 3.77 -16.11
CA THR A 99 5.50 3.97 -16.54
C THR A 99 4.54 3.46 -15.48
N SER A 100 4.82 2.30 -14.88
CA SER A 100 4.02 1.77 -13.76
C SER A 100 3.92 2.77 -12.61
N PHE A 101 5.00 3.47 -12.28
CA PHE A 101 5.01 4.50 -11.25
C PHE A 101 4.07 5.67 -11.58
N GLU A 102 4.09 6.17 -12.81
CA GLU A 102 3.19 7.26 -13.20
C GLU A 102 1.72 6.81 -13.20
N PHE A 103 1.42 5.57 -13.61
CA PHE A 103 0.06 5.02 -13.52
C PHE A 103 -0.38 4.80 -12.06
N ALA A 104 0.52 4.39 -11.16
CA ALA A 104 0.21 4.27 -9.74
C ALA A 104 -0.04 5.65 -9.10
N ARG A 105 0.74 6.67 -9.48
CA ARG A 105 0.49 8.07 -9.08
C ARG A 105 -0.84 8.58 -9.61
N LEU A 106 -1.18 8.25 -10.85
CA LEU A 106 -2.48 8.57 -11.42
C LEU A 106 -3.59 7.95 -10.58
N LEU A 107 -3.51 6.65 -10.29
CA LEU A 107 -4.51 5.93 -9.48
C LEU A 107 -4.70 6.59 -8.11
N TYR A 108 -3.61 6.92 -7.43
CA TYR A 108 -3.65 7.64 -6.15
C TYR A 108 -4.21 9.06 -6.29
N ALA A 109 -3.92 9.76 -7.38
CA ALA A 109 -4.42 11.11 -7.63
C ALA A 109 -5.92 11.14 -7.91
N LEU A 110 -6.55 10.03 -8.32
CA LEU A 110 -8.00 9.98 -8.55
C LEU A 110 -8.80 10.16 -7.25
N ASP A 111 -8.41 9.42 -6.21
CA ASP A 111 -8.99 9.48 -4.88
C ASP A 111 -7.90 9.29 -3.80
N PRO A 112 -7.21 10.38 -3.41
CA PRO A 112 -6.16 10.32 -2.40
C PRO A 112 -6.70 10.16 -0.98
N TRP A 113 -8.02 10.28 -0.77
CA TRP A 113 -8.60 10.25 0.58
C TRP A 113 -8.90 8.82 1.03
N ASN A 114 -9.59 8.07 0.17
CA ASN A 114 -10.06 6.73 0.50
C ASN A 114 -9.12 5.64 -0.01
N ASP A 115 -8.38 5.91 -1.09
CA ASP A 115 -7.51 4.94 -1.79
C ASP A 115 -8.15 3.53 -1.90
N PRO A 116 -9.30 3.39 -2.57
CA PRO A 116 -10.10 2.15 -2.55
C PRO A 116 -9.37 0.94 -3.15
N HIS A 117 -8.37 1.18 -4.00
CA HIS A 117 -7.55 0.16 -4.66
C HIS A 117 -6.16 -0.02 -4.05
N GLY A 118 -5.81 0.73 -2.99
CA GLY A 118 -4.52 0.60 -2.32
C GLY A 118 -3.33 1.01 -3.20
N ALA A 119 -3.44 2.08 -3.98
CA ALA A 119 -2.36 2.64 -4.78
C ALA A 119 -1.10 2.91 -3.96
N LEU A 120 -1.25 3.27 -2.68
CA LEU A 120 -0.13 3.46 -1.76
C LEU A 120 0.74 2.20 -1.61
N LEU A 121 0.18 0.99 -1.75
CA LEU A 121 0.93 -0.27 -1.68
C LEU A 121 1.76 -0.56 -2.93
N HIS A 122 1.52 0.14 -4.04
CA HIS A 122 2.42 0.12 -5.20
C HIS A 122 3.51 1.19 -5.06
N LEU A 123 3.14 2.32 -4.45
CA LEU A 123 3.97 3.51 -4.32
C LEU A 123 4.99 3.44 -3.17
N ASP A 124 5.04 2.35 -2.41
CA ASP A 124 6.12 2.06 -1.47
C ASP A 124 7.37 1.49 -2.16
N PHE A 125 7.21 0.72 -3.23
CA PHE A 125 8.26 0.00 -3.94
C PHE A 125 8.63 0.65 -5.28
N LEU A 126 7.62 1.08 -6.05
CA LEU A 126 7.83 1.64 -7.39
C LEU A 126 8.76 2.85 -7.45
N PRO A 127 8.76 3.80 -6.49
CA PRO A 127 9.66 4.95 -6.54
C PRO A 127 11.13 4.57 -6.60
N PHE A 128 11.54 3.48 -5.93
CA PHE A 128 12.92 3.01 -5.96
C PHE A 128 13.31 2.45 -7.32
N LYS A 129 12.42 1.65 -7.92
CA LYS A 129 12.64 1.10 -9.26
C LYS A 129 12.58 2.16 -10.36
N ALA A 130 11.78 3.21 -10.16
CA ALA A 130 11.66 4.33 -11.10
C ALA A 130 12.71 5.44 -10.88
N HIS A 131 13.57 5.32 -9.86
CA HIS A 131 14.52 6.36 -9.43
C HIS A 131 13.83 7.71 -9.12
N GLN A 132 12.68 7.66 -8.45
CA GLN A 132 11.88 8.83 -8.03
C GLN A 132 11.71 8.85 -6.49
N THR A 133 12.79 8.65 -5.75
CA THR A 133 12.78 8.58 -4.27
C THR A 133 12.44 9.92 -3.61
N GLU A 134 12.77 11.03 -4.25
CA GLU A 134 12.42 12.38 -3.78
C GLU A 134 10.91 12.58 -3.67
N TRP A 135 10.15 12.02 -4.61
CA TRP A 135 8.69 12.09 -4.57
C TRP A 135 8.14 11.41 -3.30
N LEU A 136 8.68 10.24 -2.93
CA LEU A 136 8.26 9.53 -1.71
C LEU A 136 8.53 10.36 -0.45
N LEU A 137 9.71 11.00 -0.35
CA LEU A 137 10.06 11.85 0.77
C LEU A 137 9.15 13.07 0.86
N SER A 138 8.87 13.74 -0.26
CA SER A 138 7.96 14.89 -0.28
C SER A 138 6.55 14.52 0.15
N VAL A 139 6.03 13.36 -0.27
CA VAL A 139 4.73 12.86 0.21
C VAL A 139 4.78 12.63 1.72
N TRP A 140 5.83 11.98 2.23
CA TRP A 140 5.97 11.76 3.67
C TRP A 140 5.95 13.07 4.46
N ASP A 141 6.69 14.08 4.01
CA ASP A 141 6.78 15.38 4.69
C ASP A 141 5.43 16.11 4.71
N VAL A 142 4.64 15.99 3.64
CA VAL A 142 3.26 16.52 3.59
C VAL A 142 2.40 15.86 4.67
N PHE A 143 2.39 14.53 4.76
CA PHE A 143 1.61 13.83 5.79
C PHE A 143 2.12 14.09 7.20
N ALA A 144 3.43 14.20 7.39
CA ALA A 144 4.02 14.57 8.67
C ALA A 144 3.61 15.99 9.10
N SER A 145 3.50 16.93 8.15
CA SER A 145 3.03 18.29 8.42
C SER A 145 1.55 18.31 8.80
N TRP A 146 0.72 17.53 8.11
CA TRP A 146 -0.71 17.42 8.39
C TRP A 146 -0.98 16.79 9.75
N LYS A 147 -0.21 15.77 10.14
CA LYS A 147 -0.29 15.15 11.46
C LYS A 147 -0.05 16.14 12.60
N LYS A 148 0.83 17.14 12.38
CA LYS A 148 1.12 18.20 13.36
C LYS A 148 0.02 19.27 13.43
N GLN A 149 -0.56 19.63 12.29
CA GLN A 149 -1.52 20.73 12.19
C GLN A 149 -2.95 20.30 12.55
N GLU A 150 -3.40 19.15 12.02
CA GLU A 150 -4.79 18.73 12.07
C GLU A 150 -4.91 17.19 12.21
N PRO A 151 -4.65 16.63 13.41
CA PRO A 151 -4.70 15.19 13.64
C PRO A 151 -6.10 14.59 13.37
N ASP A 152 -7.17 15.34 13.64
CA ASP A 152 -8.56 14.87 13.49
C ASP A 152 -8.96 14.60 12.03
N LYS A 153 -8.35 15.30 11.07
CA LYS A 153 -8.63 15.08 9.64
C LYS A 153 -7.88 13.87 9.09
N LEU A 154 -6.76 13.47 9.70
CA LEU A 154 -6.02 12.25 9.32
C LEU A 154 -6.84 10.98 9.61
N VAL A 155 -7.64 10.95 10.68
CA VAL A 155 -8.43 9.77 11.08
C VAL A 155 -9.37 9.25 9.97
N LYS A 156 -9.80 10.13 9.06
CA LYS A 156 -10.67 9.77 7.93
C LYS A 156 -9.90 9.43 6.64
N ARG A 157 -8.58 9.54 6.65
CA ARG A 157 -7.71 9.44 5.48
C ARG A 157 -6.85 8.20 5.56
N MET A 158 -6.48 7.67 4.41
CA MET A 158 -5.46 6.63 4.36
C MET A 158 -4.08 7.25 4.63
N ASP A 159 -3.48 6.91 5.76
CA ASP A 159 -2.19 7.46 6.18
C ASP A 159 -1.03 6.57 5.75
N PRO A 160 -0.11 7.05 4.88
CA PRO A 160 1.06 6.27 4.47
C PRO A 160 2.01 6.01 5.64
N THR A 161 2.01 6.86 6.68
CA THR A 161 2.87 6.68 7.86
C THR A 161 2.53 5.45 8.69
N LEU A 162 1.31 4.92 8.55
CA LEU A 162 0.83 3.72 9.24
C LEU A 162 1.10 2.44 8.44
N LEU A 163 1.69 2.54 7.24
CA LEU A 163 2.03 1.41 6.41
C LEU A 163 3.48 0.96 6.65
N PRO A 164 3.73 -0.35 6.84
CA PRO A 164 5.08 -0.85 7.05
C PRO A 164 5.98 -0.52 5.84
N GLY A 165 5.50 -0.79 4.62
CA GLY A 165 6.24 -0.53 3.38
C GLY A 165 6.77 0.90 3.32
N TRP A 166 5.91 1.89 3.56
CA TRP A 166 6.28 3.31 3.54
C TRP A 166 7.30 3.71 4.61
N SER A 167 7.18 3.19 5.83
CA SER A 167 8.12 3.50 6.91
C SER A 167 9.54 3.00 6.60
N TYR A 168 9.68 1.76 6.11
CA TYR A 168 10.96 1.20 5.69
C TYR A 168 11.49 1.87 4.41
N SER A 169 10.60 2.13 3.45
CA SER A 169 10.92 2.85 2.23
C SER A 169 11.45 4.25 2.52
N ARG A 170 10.87 4.99 3.48
CA ARG A 170 11.43 6.30 3.88
C ARG A 170 12.86 6.19 4.37
N ALA A 171 13.16 5.24 5.25
CA ALA A 171 14.51 5.05 5.77
C ALA A 171 15.50 4.76 4.64
N LEU A 172 15.10 3.91 3.68
CA LEU A 172 15.89 3.60 2.50
C LEU A 172 16.07 4.82 1.57
N ALA A 173 15.01 5.62 1.37
CA ALA A 173 15.07 6.82 0.54
C ALA A 173 16.01 7.88 1.12
N LEU A 174 16.01 8.09 2.44
CA LEU A 174 16.96 8.96 3.13
C LEU A 174 18.40 8.45 2.95
N PHE A 175 18.62 7.14 3.12
CA PHE A 175 19.95 6.55 2.90
C PHE A 175 20.46 6.74 1.46
N ILE A 176 19.59 6.57 0.46
CA ILE A 176 19.94 6.80 -0.95
C ILE A 176 20.30 8.27 -1.18
N LYS A 177 19.56 9.20 -0.57
CA LYS A 177 19.82 10.65 -0.65
C LYS A 177 21.18 11.00 -0.02
N GLU A 178 21.43 10.56 1.21
CA GLU A 178 22.71 10.77 1.91
C GLU A 178 23.90 10.21 1.12
N LYS A 179 23.73 9.03 0.52
CA LYS A 179 24.75 8.40 -0.34
C LYS A 179 25.00 9.23 -1.61
N GLY A 180 23.96 9.81 -2.20
CA GLY A 180 24.08 10.74 -3.33
C GLY A 180 24.85 12.01 -2.98
N GLU A 181 24.62 12.55 -1.78
CA GLU A 181 25.30 13.73 -1.24
C GLU A 181 26.72 13.43 -0.71
N LYS A 182 27.14 12.15 -0.71
CA LYS A 182 28.42 11.67 -0.16
C LYS A 182 28.61 12.05 1.32
N SER A 183 27.52 12.15 2.07
CA SER A 183 27.60 12.32 3.52
C SER A 183 28.26 11.10 4.14
N LYS A 184 29.16 11.31 5.11
CA LYS A 184 29.76 10.22 5.90
C LYS A 184 28.87 9.78 7.06
N ASN A 185 27.94 10.64 7.47
CA ASN A 185 27.04 10.38 8.57
C ASN A 185 25.70 9.90 8.02
N HIS A 186 25.25 8.75 8.49
CA HIS A 186 23.99 8.11 8.14
C HIS A 186 23.00 8.15 9.32
N ASP A 187 23.05 9.23 10.09
CA ASP A 187 22.34 9.33 11.36
C ASP A 187 20.82 9.45 11.15
N GLU A 188 20.38 10.23 10.16
CA GLU A 188 18.96 10.43 9.86
C GLU A 188 18.32 9.17 9.28
N SER A 189 18.97 8.53 8.30
CA SER A 189 18.50 7.27 7.74
C SER A 189 18.46 6.14 8.78
N THR A 190 19.46 6.07 9.67
CA THR A 190 19.50 5.09 10.76
C THR A 190 18.41 5.36 11.80
N ALA A 191 18.18 6.61 12.17
CA ALA A 191 17.09 6.98 13.09
C ALA A 191 15.72 6.61 12.49
N ALA A 192 15.48 6.92 11.22
CA ALA A 192 14.26 6.54 10.53
C ALA A 192 14.06 5.01 10.45
N LEU A 193 15.14 4.24 10.26
CA LEU A 193 15.08 2.78 10.28
C LEU A 193 14.71 2.26 11.68
N VAL A 194 15.32 2.82 12.73
CA VAL A 194 14.99 2.45 14.11
C VAL A 194 13.53 2.75 14.43
N ASP A 195 13.00 3.88 13.97
CA ASP A 195 11.59 4.23 14.13
C ASP A 195 10.66 3.26 13.38
N ALA A 196 11.02 2.87 12.15
CA ALA A 196 10.28 1.87 11.38
C ALA A 196 10.27 0.49 12.09
N VAL A 197 11.41 0.07 12.63
CA VAL A 197 11.54 -1.19 13.39
C VAL A 197 10.69 -1.18 14.66
N LYS A 198 10.63 -0.04 15.36
CA LYS A 198 9.76 0.12 16.54
C LYS A 198 8.28 0.06 16.17
N ALA A 199 7.90 0.69 15.06
CA ALA A 199 6.51 0.72 14.59
C ALA A 199 6.04 -0.65 14.06
N PHE A 200 6.88 -1.36 13.31
CA PHE A 200 6.53 -2.64 12.67
C PHE A 200 7.57 -3.76 12.92
N PRO A 201 7.73 -4.23 14.17
CA PRO A 201 8.68 -5.29 14.48
C PRO A 201 8.52 -6.60 13.67
N PRO A 202 7.30 -7.10 13.35
CA PRO A 202 7.16 -8.36 12.61
C PRO A 202 7.84 -8.38 11.24
N VAL A 203 8.01 -7.22 10.61
CA VAL A 203 8.61 -7.10 9.28
C VAL A 203 10.12 -7.37 9.33
N VAL A 204 10.77 -7.14 10.47
CA VAL A 204 12.22 -7.31 10.65
C VAL A 204 12.65 -8.75 10.46
N SER A 205 11.86 -9.72 10.93
CA SER A 205 12.20 -11.14 10.77
C SER A 205 12.18 -11.54 9.29
N LEU A 206 11.19 -11.07 8.53
CA LEU A 206 11.12 -11.28 7.08
C LEU A 206 12.28 -10.61 6.34
N LEU A 207 12.60 -9.38 6.69
CA LEU A 207 13.70 -8.65 6.06
C LEU A 207 15.04 -9.30 6.34
N ALA A 208 15.29 -9.74 7.58
CA ALA A 208 16.52 -10.43 7.93
C ALA A 208 16.69 -11.75 7.16
N ASP A 209 15.62 -12.51 6.98
CA ASP A 209 15.64 -13.74 6.17
C ASP A 209 15.96 -13.43 4.69
N LYS A 210 15.42 -12.34 4.14
CA LYS A 210 15.68 -11.92 2.76
C LYS A 210 17.05 -11.29 2.56
N LEU A 211 17.61 -10.66 3.58
CA LEU A 211 18.93 -10.04 3.57
C LEU A 211 20.04 -11.01 4.03
N GLU A 212 19.68 -12.25 4.38
CA GLU A 212 20.60 -13.26 4.92
C GLU A 212 21.37 -12.77 6.17
N VAL A 213 20.73 -11.90 6.97
CA VAL A 213 21.29 -11.37 8.22
C VAL A 213 20.85 -12.25 9.40
N SER A 214 21.81 -12.71 10.20
CA SER A 214 21.51 -13.51 11.38
C SER A 214 20.90 -12.64 12.50
N LEU A 215 19.67 -12.95 12.88
CA LEU A 215 19.04 -12.41 14.08
C LEU A 215 19.27 -13.35 15.26
N PRO A 216 19.51 -12.82 16.48
CA PRO A 216 19.63 -13.66 17.67
C PRO A 216 18.31 -14.42 17.92
N GLU A 217 18.43 -15.68 18.36
CA GLU A 217 17.30 -16.60 18.58
C GLU A 217 16.30 -16.07 19.63
N SER A 218 16.80 -15.30 20.61
CA SER A 218 15.99 -14.60 21.60
C SER A 218 15.02 -13.59 20.98
N LEU A 219 15.40 -12.92 19.89
CA LEU A 219 14.57 -11.93 19.22
C LEU A 219 13.57 -12.61 18.27
N ARG A 220 14.00 -13.68 17.59
CA ARG A 220 13.15 -14.45 16.68
C ARG A 220 12.03 -15.23 17.39
N SER A 221 12.30 -15.71 18.61
CA SER A 221 11.32 -16.40 19.46
C SER A 221 10.28 -15.47 20.09
N HIS A 222 10.53 -14.15 20.09
CA HIS A 222 9.65 -13.20 20.72
C HIS A 222 8.39 -12.96 19.87
N ARG A 223 7.21 -12.99 20.51
CA ARG A 223 5.89 -12.93 19.83
C ARG A 223 5.73 -11.71 18.92
N ILE A 224 6.28 -10.57 19.34
CA ILE A 224 6.23 -9.30 18.60
C ILE A 224 6.91 -9.39 17.21
N PHE A 225 7.89 -10.26 17.02
CA PHE A 225 8.58 -10.44 15.73
C PHE A 225 7.98 -11.56 14.86
N ARG A 226 6.95 -12.25 15.37
CA ARG A 226 6.28 -13.33 14.67
C ARG A 226 5.11 -12.78 13.88
N ILE A 227 5.05 -13.13 12.60
CA ILE A 227 3.87 -12.88 11.79
C ILE A 227 2.90 -14.04 12.06
N GLU A 228 1.85 -13.73 12.81
CA GLU A 228 0.76 -14.66 13.04
C GLU A 228 -0.36 -14.31 12.05
N THR A 229 -0.68 -15.25 11.17
CA THR A 229 -1.71 -15.11 10.14
C THR A 229 -3.13 -15.29 10.67
N ASP A 230 -3.29 -15.43 12.00
CA ASP A 230 -4.59 -15.61 12.62
C ASP A 230 -5.38 -14.30 12.65
N ALA A 231 -6.66 -14.37 12.29
CA ALA A 231 -7.59 -13.24 12.24
C ALA A 231 -7.76 -12.47 13.58
N ARG A 232 -7.19 -12.97 14.68
CA ARG A 232 -7.19 -12.35 16.00
C ARG A 232 -6.25 -11.15 16.12
N TYR A 233 -5.28 -10.99 15.21
CA TYR A 233 -4.27 -9.91 15.27
C TYR A 233 -4.79 -8.53 14.93
N VAL A 234 -5.78 -8.45 14.03
CA VAL A 234 -6.35 -7.16 13.59
C VAL A 234 -6.93 -6.40 14.80
N CYS A 235 -7.51 -7.12 15.77
CA CYS A 235 -8.10 -6.53 16.96
C CYS A 235 -7.06 -6.04 17.99
N TRP A 236 -5.88 -6.69 18.08
CA TRP A 236 -4.86 -6.35 19.07
C TRP A 236 -3.90 -5.25 18.56
N ALA A 237 -3.47 -5.31 17.30
CA ALA A 237 -2.59 -4.29 16.72
C ALA A 237 -3.25 -2.90 16.68
N LEU A 238 -4.56 -2.83 16.38
CA LEU A 238 -5.33 -1.58 16.48
C LEU A 238 -5.47 -1.08 17.93
N SER A 239 -5.59 -1.98 18.92
CA SER A 239 -5.64 -1.59 20.33
C SER A 239 -4.30 -1.05 20.86
N CYS A 240 -3.16 -1.62 20.45
CA CYS A 240 -1.85 -1.16 20.91
C CYS A 240 -1.39 0.16 20.26
N ILE A 241 -1.86 0.46 19.04
CA ILE A 241 -1.59 1.73 18.36
C ILE A 241 -2.45 2.87 18.93
N THR A 242 -3.64 2.56 19.46
CA THR A 242 -4.57 3.57 20.03
C THR A 242 -4.34 3.84 21.53
N ASP A 243 -3.72 2.92 22.26
CA ASP A 243 -3.51 3.04 23.72
C ASP A 243 -2.44 4.06 24.13
N GLU A 244 -1.67 4.63 23.19
CA GLU A 244 -0.65 5.62 23.55
C GLU A 244 -1.24 7.03 23.75
N HIS A 245 -2.50 7.32 23.37
CA HIS A 245 -3.02 8.71 23.35
C HIS A 245 -4.38 8.99 24.03
N VAL A 246 -5.21 8.02 24.44
CA VAL A 246 -6.46 8.34 25.17
C VAL A 246 -6.88 7.16 26.06
N GLN A 247 -6.91 7.35 27.39
CA GLN A 247 -7.74 6.49 28.26
C GLN A 247 -9.21 6.94 28.14
N PRO A 248 -10.15 6.01 27.90
CA PRO A 248 -11.42 6.10 28.62
C PRO A 248 -11.92 4.74 29.16
N PRO A 249 -12.93 4.79 30.05
CA PRO A 249 -13.21 3.75 31.03
C PRO A 249 -14.15 2.66 30.48
N PHE A 250 -14.30 1.61 31.29
CA PHE A 250 -15.26 0.50 31.17
C PHE A 250 -14.88 -0.69 30.27
N ARG A 251 -14.44 -1.76 30.96
CA ARG A 251 -14.41 -3.15 30.47
C ARG A 251 -15.82 -3.67 30.17
N PRO A 252 -15.91 -4.81 29.44
CA PRO A 252 -16.22 -6.03 30.19
C PRO A 252 -15.32 -7.24 29.87
N ARG A 253 -14.97 -7.91 30.98
CA ARG A 253 -14.62 -9.33 31.20
C ARG A 253 -13.56 -10.00 30.33
N CYS A 254 -12.36 -10.03 30.89
CA CYS A 254 -11.36 -11.08 30.66
C CYS A 254 -11.72 -12.30 31.53
N ASP A 255 -11.79 -13.50 30.94
CA ASP A 255 -11.57 -14.73 31.69
C ASP A 255 -10.13 -15.22 31.40
N HIS A 256 -9.35 -15.22 32.49
CA HIS A 256 -8.07 -15.90 32.72
C HIS A 256 -6.82 -15.44 31.94
N ALA A 257 -6.11 -14.47 32.53
CA ALA A 257 -4.66 -14.33 32.38
C ALA A 257 -3.97 -14.78 33.70
N PRO A 258 -2.90 -15.58 33.65
CA PRO A 258 -2.02 -15.73 34.80
C PRO A 258 -1.17 -14.46 34.98
N THR A 259 -1.23 -13.90 36.18
CA THR A 259 -0.49 -12.74 36.65
C THR A 259 1.03 -12.99 36.65
N LEU A 260 1.82 -12.08 36.05
CA LEU A 260 3.26 -11.95 36.33
C LEU A 260 3.52 -10.63 37.09
N PRO A 261 4.42 -10.61 38.09
CA PRO A 261 4.67 -9.46 38.95
C PRO A 261 5.57 -8.39 38.28
N PRO A 262 5.58 -7.15 38.79
CA PRO A 262 6.28 -6.04 38.17
C PRO A 262 7.80 -6.14 38.43
N ILE A 263 8.57 -6.47 37.39
CA ILE A 263 10.04 -6.36 37.45
C ILE A 263 10.40 -4.90 37.15
N ARG A 264 10.87 -4.22 38.21
CA ARG A 264 11.38 -2.84 38.19
C ARG A 264 12.44 -2.64 37.08
N ALA A 265 12.16 -1.72 36.17
CA ALA A 265 13.03 -1.27 35.07
C ALA A 265 14.25 -0.43 35.53
N ALA A 266 14.96 -0.85 36.57
CA ALA A 266 16.09 -0.09 37.15
C ALA A 266 17.44 -0.84 37.07
N ARG A 267 17.57 -1.93 36.29
CA ARG A 267 18.77 -2.78 36.30
C ARG A 267 19.41 -3.06 34.94
N LEU A 268 19.09 -2.30 33.90
CA LEU A 268 19.71 -2.41 32.56
C LEU A 268 20.66 -1.26 32.18
N LEU A 269 21.00 -0.38 33.12
CA LEU A 269 21.95 0.75 32.92
C LEU A 269 23.28 0.59 33.69
N ARG A 270 23.68 -0.64 34.08
CA ARG A 270 24.95 -0.87 34.82
C ARG A 270 25.84 -1.99 34.27
N LEU A 271 25.70 -2.39 33.01
CA LEU A 271 26.60 -3.38 32.40
C LEU A 271 27.17 -2.91 31.05
N ALA A 272 27.53 -1.62 30.99
CA ALA A 272 28.41 -1.07 29.96
C ALA A 272 29.44 -0.16 30.64
N GLY A 273 30.23 -0.77 31.53
CA GLY A 273 31.48 -0.26 32.09
C GLY A 273 32.48 -1.41 32.08
#